data_AF-A0A2G9TU68-F1
#
_entry.id   AF-A0A2G9TU68-F1
#
_cell.length_a   1.000
_cell.length_b   1.000
_cell.length_c   1.000
_cell.angle_alpha   90.00
_cell.angle_beta   90.00
_cell.angle_gamma   90.00
#
_symmetry.space_group_name_H-M   'P 1'
#
loop_
_entity.id
_entity.type
_entity.pdbx_description
1 polymer ?
#
loop_
_entity_poly.entity_id
_entity_poly.type
_entity_poly.pdbx_seq_one_letter_code
_entity_poly.pdbx_strand_id
1 'polypeptide(L)'
;PVTDIVEVRSGYSTDNLHKAAKKYEFQEAAPEATCFSVIFSHAKFLHKSVDFVANKKQDRDRWVSALTYLISKVREQRAHLNEQTWILQKFREADTNKNGTLSFNELWVLLKKMNLEISEKYARAMFREAEEKSTRDGVLDENEFL
;
A
#
# COMPACT_ATOMS: atom_id res chain seq x y z
N PRO A 1 -3.33 -1.01 16.49
CA PRO A 1 -4.11 -1.79 15.52
C PRO A 1 -3.19 -2.45 14.47
N VAL A 2 -3.66 -3.42 13.65
CA VAL A 2 -2.82 -4.03 12.59
C VAL A 2 -2.32 -2.97 11.60
N THR A 3 -3.09 -1.90 11.40
CA THR A 3 -2.75 -0.73 10.58
C THR A 3 -1.52 0.04 11.05
N ASP A 4 -1.08 -0.18 12.28
CA ASP A 4 0.07 0.49 12.90
C ASP A 4 1.30 -0.40 12.93
N ILE A 5 1.17 -1.67 12.50
CA ILE A 5 2.29 -2.61 12.43
C ILE A 5 3.10 -2.28 11.17
N VAL A 6 4.39 -2.06 11.38
CA VAL A 6 5.35 -1.78 10.32
C VAL A 6 5.89 -3.08 9.76
N GLU A 7 6.35 -3.98 10.63
CA GLU A 7 6.98 -5.24 10.25
C GLU A 7 7.02 -6.23 11.42
N VAL A 8 7.38 -7.47 11.11
CA VAL A 8 7.62 -8.52 12.10
C VAL A 8 9.02 -9.07 11.87
N ARG A 9 9.80 -9.19 12.95
CA ARG A 9 11.17 -9.71 12.92
C ARG A 9 11.24 -11.03 13.67
N SER A 10 11.99 -11.99 13.13
CA SER A 10 12.22 -13.29 13.78
C SER A 10 13.50 -13.29 14.61
N GLY A 11 13.53 -14.16 15.63
CA GLY A 11 14.68 -14.34 16.50
C GLY A 11 14.98 -13.10 17.34
N TYR A 12 16.24 -12.90 17.68
CA TYR A 12 16.68 -11.80 18.54
C TYR A 12 16.97 -10.51 17.76
N SER A 13 16.16 -10.22 16.74
CA SER A 13 16.42 -9.17 15.74
C SER A 13 15.94 -7.77 16.17
N THR A 14 15.65 -7.58 17.46
CA THR A 14 15.34 -6.29 18.10
C THR A 14 16.33 -6.01 19.21
N ASP A 15 16.58 -4.73 19.51
CA ASP A 15 17.56 -4.34 20.53
C ASP A 15 17.29 -4.98 21.90
N ASN A 16 16.01 -5.12 22.28
CA ASN A 16 15.62 -5.72 23.55
C ASN A 16 15.99 -7.20 23.61
N LEU A 17 15.54 -7.99 22.63
CA LEU A 17 15.84 -9.42 22.56
C LEU A 17 17.34 -9.66 22.34
N HIS A 18 18.00 -8.87 21.50
CA HIS A 18 19.43 -8.96 21.28
C HIS A 18 20.23 -8.73 22.58
N LYS A 19 19.82 -7.75 23.39
CA LYS A 19 20.43 -7.50 24.71
C LYS A 19 20.13 -8.62 25.70
N ALA A 20 18.89 -9.11 25.75
CA ALA A 20 18.49 -10.19 26.66
C ALA A 20 19.21 -11.50 26.33
N ALA A 21 19.35 -11.82 25.04
CA ALA A 21 20.04 -13.00 24.52
C ALA A 21 21.55 -13.03 24.82
N LYS A 22 22.15 -11.97 25.38
CA LYS A 22 23.52 -12.02 25.89
C LYS A 22 23.66 -12.93 27.12
N LYS A 23 22.56 -13.26 27.79
CA LYS A 23 22.53 -14.16 28.95
C LYS A 23 22.15 -15.57 28.51
N TYR A 24 22.95 -16.56 28.89
CA TYR A 24 22.68 -17.96 28.58
C TYR A 24 21.33 -18.44 29.15
N GLU A 25 21.02 -18.08 30.39
CA GLU A 25 19.76 -18.39 31.07
C GLU A 25 18.53 -17.92 30.26
N PHE A 26 18.65 -16.77 29.60
CA PHE A 26 17.58 -16.26 28.73
C PHE A 26 17.45 -17.10 27.46
N GLN A 27 18.56 -17.48 26.83
CA GLN A 27 18.53 -18.32 25.63
C GLN A 27 17.94 -19.70 25.91
N GLU A 28 18.16 -20.24 27.10
CA GLU A 28 17.60 -21.51 27.54
C GLU A 28 16.07 -21.40 27.75
N ALA A 29 15.63 -20.34 28.43
CA ALA A 29 14.20 -20.08 28.68
C ALA A 29 13.43 -19.64 27.42
N ALA A 30 14.10 -18.94 26.49
CA ALA A 30 13.50 -18.35 25.31
C ALA A 30 14.41 -18.55 24.08
N PRO A 31 14.51 -19.78 23.53
CA PRO A 31 15.39 -20.05 22.39
C PRO A 31 15.06 -19.18 21.17
N GLU A 32 16.08 -18.79 20.41
CA GLU A 32 15.94 -17.85 19.29
C GLU A 32 14.88 -18.30 18.28
N ALA A 33 14.82 -19.59 17.99
CA ALA A 33 13.87 -20.17 17.06
C ALA A 33 12.40 -19.97 17.45
N THR A 34 12.11 -19.67 18.72
CA THR A 34 10.77 -19.42 19.27
C THR A 34 10.45 -17.93 19.42
N CYS A 35 11.45 -17.06 19.26
CA CYS A 35 11.32 -15.63 19.48
C CYS A 35 10.93 -14.88 18.20
N PHE A 36 10.13 -13.83 18.36
CA PHE A 36 9.83 -12.87 17.30
C PHE A 36 9.38 -11.54 17.93
N SER A 37 9.38 -10.49 17.13
CA SER A 37 8.99 -9.15 17.56
C SER A 37 8.09 -8.47 16.55
N VAL A 38 7.11 -7.73 17.03
CA VAL A 38 6.21 -6.92 16.21
C VAL A 38 6.60 -5.46 16.38
N ILE A 39 6.89 -4.79 15.26
CA ILE A 39 7.31 -3.39 15.24
C ILE A 39 6.12 -2.51 14.90
N PHE A 40 5.84 -1.53 15.76
CA PHE A 40 4.76 -0.58 15.59
C PHE A 40 5.29 0.80 15.21
N SER A 41 4.54 1.49 14.34
CA SER A 41 4.71 2.91 14.09
C SER A 41 4.03 3.69 15.21
N HIS A 42 4.75 4.61 15.85
CA HIS A 42 4.19 5.51 16.85
C HIS A 42 4.04 6.90 16.25
N ALA A 43 3.04 7.66 16.70
CA ALA A 43 2.73 9.03 16.26
C ALA A 43 3.87 10.06 16.40
N LYS A 44 5.02 9.68 16.98
CA LYS A 44 6.20 10.54 17.16
C LYS A 44 7.44 9.99 16.43
N PHE A 45 7.25 9.21 15.36
CA PHE A 45 8.32 8.57 14.59
C PHE A 45 9.25 7.65 15.40
N LEU A 46 8.84 7.26 16.61
CA LEU A 46 9.59 6.33 17.43
C LEU A 46 9.04 4.93 17.22
N HIS A 47 9.75 4.10 16.47
CA HIS A 47 9.38 2.68 16.35
C HIS A 47 9.46 2.02 17.74
N LYS A 48 8.36 1.37 18.13
CA LYS A 48 8.33 0.55 19.36
C LYS A 48 8.20 -0.91 18.96
N SER A 49 8.96 -1.78 19.62
CA SER A 49 8.85 -3.22 19.45
C SER A 49 8.14 -3.85 20.65
N VAL A 50 7.32 -4.86 20.36
CA VAL A 50 6.83 -5.81 21.37
C VAL A 50 7.43 -7.17 21.03
N ASP A 51 8.06 -7.79 22.02
CA ASP A 51 8.82 -9.02 21.87
C ASP A 51 8.02 -10.21 22.43
N PHE A 52 8.07 -11.34 21.74
CA PHE A 52 7.28 -12.54 22.05
C PHE A 52 8.15 -13.79 22.02
N VAL A 53 7.79 -14.76 22.86
CA VAL A 53 8.35 -16.11 22.88
C VAL A 53 7.19 -17.08 22.66
N ALA A 54 7.22 -17.84 21.58
CA ALA A 54 6.23 -18.87 21.30
C ALA A 54 6.59 -20.19 22.02
N ASN A 55 5.62 -21.07 22.20
CA ASN A 55 5.86 -22.39 22.81
C ASN A 55 6.81 -23.26 21.98
N LYS A 56 6.82 -23.09 20.65
CA LYS A 56 7.67 -23.82 19.70
C LYS A 56 7.90 -23.03 18.42
N LYS A 57 8.95 -23.39 17.68
CA LYS A 57 9.32 -22.77 16.40
C LYS A 57 8.14 -22.70 15.41
N GLN A 58 7.36 -23.78 15.31
CA GLN A 58 6.22 -23.87 14.40
C GLN A 58 5.17 -22.79 14.68
N ASP A 59 4.89 -22.50 15.96
CA ASP A 59 3.91 -21.49 16.33
C ASP A 59 4.45 -20.08 16.07
N ARG A 60 5.74 -19.86 16.34
CA ARG A 60 6.42 -18.61 15.95
C ARG A 60 6.33 -18.39 14.44
N ASP A 61 6.65 -19.40 13.63
CA ASP A 61 6.62 -19.29 12.16
C ASP A 61 5.20 -18.97 11.65
N ARG A 62 4.17 -19.58 12.26
CA ARG A 62 2.76 -19.27 11.96
C ARG A 62 2.41 -17.82 12.27
N TRP A 63 2.79 -17.32 13.45
CA TRP A 63 2.55 -15.92 13.84
C TRP A 63 3.25 -14.94 12.91
N VAL A 64 4.54 -15.17 12.63
CA VAL A 64 5.33 -14.31 11.73
C VAL A 64 4.70 -14.31 10.33
N SER A 65 4.34 -15.47 9.79
CA SER A 65 3.72 -15.58 8.47
C SER A 65 2.37 -14.87 8.40
N ALA A 66 1.47 -15.14 9.36
CA ALA A 66 0.13 -14.55 9.39
C ALA A 66 0.18 -13.02 9.52
N LEU A 67 1.01 -12.49 10.43
CA LEU A 67 1.14 -11.05 10.60
C LEU A 67 1.79 -10.39 9.38
N THR A 68 2.81 -11.01 8.79
CA THR A 68 3.45 -10.50 7.56
C THR A 68 2.45 -10.44 6.40
N TYR A 69 1.59 -11.46 6.26
CA TYR A 69 0.52 -11.48 5.27
C TYR A 69 -0.51 -10.37 5.52
N LEU A 70 -0.94 -10.15 6.77
CA LEU A 70 -1.88 -9.08 7.07
C LEU A 70 -1.30 -7.70 6.78
N ILE A 71 -0.03 -7.47 7.10
CA ILE A 71 0.66 -6.22 6.78
C ILE A 71 0.70 -6.00 5.26
N SER A 72 1.01 -7.03 4.47
CA SER A 72 1.04 -6.90 3.01
C SER A 72 -0.33 -6.56 2.45
N LYS A 73 -1.40 -7.16 2.96
CA LYS A 73 -2.78 -6.84 2.54
C LYS A 73 -3.20 -5.42 2.89
N VAL A 74 -2.86 -4.93 4.07
CA VAL A 74 -3.13 -3.52 4.44
C VAL A 74 -2.36 -2.56 3.54
N ARG A 75 -1.10 -2.87 3.21
CA ARG A 75 -0.28 -2.04 2.31
C ARG A 75 -0.84 -2.02 0.89
N GLU A 76 -1.24 -3.17 0.36
CA GLU A 76 -1.88 -3.31 -0.95
C GLU A 76 -3.17 -2.47 -1.03
N GLN A 77 -4.04 -2.58 -0.02
CA GLN A 77 -5.27 -1.78 0.05
C GLN A 77 -4.99 -0.28 0.12
N ARG A 78 -4.01 0.16 0.92
CA ARG A 78 -3.63 1.57 0.99
C ARG A 78 -3.04 2.08 -0.32
N ALA A 79 -2.21 1.27 -0.99
CA ALA A 79 -1.65 1.62 -2.29
C ALA A 79 -2.77 1.81 -3.32
N HIS A 80 -3.72 0.87 -3.38
CA HIS A 80 -4.88 0.96 -4.27
C HIS A 80 -5.75 2.20 -3.99
N LEU A 81 -6.05 2.48 -2.71
CA LEU A 81 -6.80 3.68 -2.33
C LEU A 81 -6.06 4.97 -2.70
N ASN A 82 -4.74 5.01 -2.49
CA ASN A 82 -3.92 6.17 -2.86
C ASN A 82 -3.85 6.37 -4.36
N GLU A 83 -3.75 5.29 -5.14
CA GLU A 83 -3.76 5.31 -6.60
C GLU A 83 -5.09 5.84 -7.12
N GLN A 84 -6.22 5.27 -6.69
CA GLN A 84 -7.54 5.78 -7.07
C GLN A 84 -7.72 7.24 -6.68
N THR A 85 -7.34 7.62 -5.46
CA THR A 85 -7.43 9.02 -5.00
C THR A 85 -6.59 9.96 -5.88
N TRP A 86 -5.39 9.53 -6.27
CA TRP A 86 -4.52 10.30 -7.14
C TRP A 86 -5.08 10.42 -8.56
N ILE A 87 -5.63 9.34 -9.13
CA ILE A 87 -6.29 9.35 -10.44
C ILE A 87 -7.48 10.31 -10.43
N LEU A 88 -8.33 10.23 -9.41
CA LEU A 88 -9.47 11.14 -9.22
C LEU A 88 -9.04 12.60 -9.05
N GLN A 89 -7.91 12.84 -8.38
CA GLN A 89 -7.34 14.18 -8.31
C GLN A 89 -6.92 14.66 -9.71
N LYS A 90 -6.33 13.80 -10.54
CA LYS A 90 -5.96 14.13 -11.92
C LYS A 90 -7.17 14.42 -12.80
N PHE A 91 -8.26 13.69 -12.62
CA PHE A 91 -9.54 14.00 -13.26
C PHE A 91 -9.99 15.43 -12.94
N ARG A 92 -10.06 15.77 -11.65
CA ARG A 92 -10.48 17.11 -11.18
C ARG A 92 -9.54 18.23 -11.62
N GLU A 93 -8.24 17.96 -11.73
CA GLU A 93 -7.26 18.91 -12.25
C GLU A 93 -7.40 19.14 -13.76
N ALA A 94 -7.92 18.15 -14.50
CA ALA A 94 -8.13 18.20 -15.94
C ALA A 94 -9.48 18.81 -16.33
N ASP A 95 -10.51 18.69 -15.48
CA ASP A 95 -11.83 19.31 -15.66
C ASP A 95 -11.73 20.83 -15.41
N THR A 96 -11.28 21.55 -16.44
CA THR A 96 -11.01 22.98 -16.36
C THR A 96 -12.29 23.82 -16.33
N ASN A 97 -13.33 23.34 -17.01
CA ASN A 97 -14.62 24.03 -17.08
C ASN A 97 -15.54 23.68 -15.89
N LYS A 98 -15.17 22.68 -15.08
CA LYS A 98 -15.87 22.22 -13.87
C LYS A 98 -17.28 21.69 -14.13
N ASN A 99 -17.49 21.08 -15.29
CA ASN A 99 -18.77 20.49 -15.65
C ASN A 99 -18.93 19.05 -15.12
N GLY A 100 -17.90 18.49 -14.46
CA GLY A 100 -17.90 17.15 -13.89
C GLY A 100 -17.57 16.04 -14.90
N THR A 101 -17.12 16.40 -16.10
CA THR A 101 -16.77 15.47 -17.18
C THR A 101 -15.51 15.93 -17.90
N LEU A 102 -14.83 15.04 -18.62
CA LEU A 102 -13.66 15.38 -19.42
C LEU A 102 -13.95 15.28 -20.90
N SER A 103 -13.78 16.39 -21.61
CA SER A 103 -13.66 16.35 -23.07
C SER A 103 -12.32 15.72 -23.49
N PHE A 104 -12.23 15.21 -24.72
CA PHE A 104 -10.96 14.68 -25.25
C PHE A 104 -9.82 15.71 -25.16
N ASN A 105 -10.11 17.00 -25.37
CA ASN A 105 -9.09 18.05 -25.30
C ASN A 105 -8.51 18.20 -23.89
N GLU A 106 -9.37 18.15 -22.86
CA GLU A 106 -8.95 18.21 -21.45
C GLU A 106 -8.13 16.97 -21.08
N LEU A 107 -8.60 15.78 -21.48
CA LEU A 107 -7.84 14.54 -21.33
C LEU A 107 -6.46 14.62 -22.02
N TRP A 108 -6.42 15.13 -23.25
CA TRP A 108 -5.18 15.20 -24.02
C TRP A 108 -4.14 16.13 -23.38
N VAL A 109 -4.58 17.25 -22.82
CA VAL A 109 -3.72 18.14 -22.04
C VAL A 109 -3.20 17.44 -20.78
N LEU A 110 -4.06 16.69 -20.08
CA LEU A 110 -3.66 15.90 -18.92
C LEU A 110 -2.59 14.85 -19.28
N LEU A 111 -2.82 14.03 -20.31
CA LEU A 111 -1.88 12.99 -20.75
C LEU A 111 -0.50 13.57 -21.11
N LYS A 112 -0.48 14.75 -21.77
CA LYS A 112 0.77 15.48 -22.04
C LYS A 112 1.46 15.97 -20.76
N LYS A 113 0.72 16.49 -19.78
CA LYS A 113 1.26 16.91 -18.48
C LYS A 113 1.84 15.73 -17.68
N MET A 114 1.27 14.53 -17.86
CA MET A 114 1.77 13.30 -17.25
C MET A 114 3.03 12.74 -17.95
N ASN A 115 3.52 13.42 -18.99
CA ASN A 115 4.70 13.03 -19.76
C ASN A 115 4.61 11.59 -20.28
N LEU A 116 3.42 11.15 -20.70
CA LEU A 116 3.21 9.84 -21.29
C LEU A 116 3.56 9.88 -22.78
N GLU A 117 4.44 8.98 -23.23
CA GLU A 117 4.81 8.84 -24.64
C GLU A 117 3.71 8.12 -25.43
N ILE A 118 2.58 8.81 -25.63
CA ILE A 118 1.40 8.25 -26.28
C ILE A 118 1.05 9.09 -27.52
N SER A 119 0.78 8.41 -28.64
CA SER A 119 0.29 9.10 -29.84
C SER A 119 -1.16 9.57 -29.67
N GLU A 120 -1.51 10.72 -30.25
CA GLU A 120 -2.88 11.24 -30.18
C GLU A 120 -3.91 10.26 -30.74
N LYS A 121 -3.54 9.53 -31.81
CA LYS A 121 -4.40 8.49 -32.40
C LYS A 121 -4.74 7.39 -31.40
N TYR A 122 -3.75 6.94 -30.62
CA TYR A 122 -3.96 5.92 -29.60
C TYR A 122 -4.78 6.47 -28.43
N ALA A 123 -4.52 7.69 -27.98
CA ALA A 123 -5.33 8.34 -26.95
C ALA A 123 -6.80 8.51 -27.37
N ARG A 124 -7.07 8.86 -28.63
CA ARG A 124 -8.44 8.94 -29.17
C ARG A 124 -9.15 7.59 -29.21
N ALA A 125 -8.41 6.52 -29.49
CA ALA A 125 -8.95 5.17 -29.47
C ALA A 125 -9.33 4.77 -28.04
N MET A 126 -8.45 4.99 -27.07
CA MET A 126 -8.73 4.72 -25.64
C MET A 126 -9.91 5.55 -25.12
N PHE A 127 -9.99 6.83 -25.48
CA PHE A 127 -11.12 7.68 -25.11
C PHE A 127 -12.45 7.11 -25.58
N ARG A 128 -12.53 6.69 -26.86
CA ARG A 128 -13.75 6.09 -27.41
C ARG A 128 -14.09 4.76 -26.76
N GLU A 129 -13.10 3.92 -26.50
CA GLU A 129 -13.31 2.64 -25.83
C GLU A 129 -13.84 2.82 -24.40
N ALA A 130 -13.38 3.84 -23.67
CA ALA A 130 -13.90 4.20 -22.36
C ALA A 130 -15.35 4.71 -22.44
N GLU A 131 -15.64 5.62 -23.37
CA GLU A 131 -16.97 6.20 -23.61
C GLU A 131 -18.01 5.15 -24.06
N GLU A 132 -17.57 4.09 -24.76
CA GLU A 132 -18.42 2.99 -25.19
C GLU A 132 -18.98 2.15 -24.04
N LYS A 133 -18.46 2.30 -22.82
CA LYS A 133 -18.91 1.56 -21.64
C LYS A 133 -20.19 2.14 -21.00
N SER A 134 -20.59 3.38 -21.33
CA SER A 134 -21.77 4.01 -20.70
C SER A 134 -22.68 4.77 -21.67
N THR A 135 -22.37 6.03 -22.02
CA THR A 135 -23.38 6.99 -22.55
C THR A 135 -23.12 7.49 -23.97
N ARG A 136 -21.90 7.39 -24.49
CA ARG A 136 -21.49 7.92 -25.80
C ARG A 136 -21.86 9.39 -26.04
N ASP A 137 -21.61 10.25 -25.07
CA ASP A 137 -21.95 11.68 -25.09
C ASP A 137 -20.78 12.60 -25.48
N GLY A 138 -19.64 12.01 -25.88
CA GLY A 138 -18.42 12.73 -26.28
C GLY A 138 -17.59 13.28 -25.12
N VAL A 139 -17.88 12.87 -23.88
CA VAL A 139 -17.12 13.20 -22.68
C VAL A 139 -16.87 11.95 -21.84
N LEU A 140 -15.97 12.02 -20.86
CA LEU A 140 -15.79 10.97 -19.85
C LEU A 140 -16.25 11.46 -18.50
N ASP A 141 -17.16 10.73 -17.86
CA ASP A 141 -17.45 10.92 -16.44
C ASP A 141 -16.35 10.32 -15.53
N GLU A 142 -16.47 10.52 -14.22
CA GLU A 142 -15.49 10.03 -13.24
C GLU A 142 -15.32 8.50 -13.27
N ASN A 143 -16.37 7.74 -13.57
CA ASN A 143 -16.34 6.28 -13.63
C ASN A 143 -15.74 5.78 -14.95
N GLU A 144 -16.03 6.45 -16.07
CA GLU A 144 -15.47 6.12 -17.38
C GLU A 144 -13.97 6.43 -17.46
N PHE A 145 -13.50 7.39 -16.67
CA PHE A 145 -12.08 7.74 -16.57
C PHE A 145 -11.25 6.75 -15.73
N LEU A 146 -11.87 6.02 -14.79
CA LEU A 146 -11.22 5.01 -13.94
C LEU A 146 -11.06 3.66 -14.65
#